data_AF-A0A9E2H3H6-F1
#
_entry.id   AF-A0A9E2H3H6-F1
#
_cell.length_a   1.000
_cell.length_b   1.000
_cell.length_c   1.000
_cell.angle_alpha   90.00
_cell.angle_beta   90.00
_cell.angle_gamma   90.00
#
_symmetry.space_group_name_H-M   'P 1'
#
loop_
_entity.id
_entity.type
_entity.pdbx_description
1 polymer ?
#
loop_
_entity_poly.entity_id
_entity_poly.type
_entity_poly.pdbx_seq_one_letter_code
_entity_poly.pdbx_strand_id
1 'polypeptide(L)'
;MRENLIPAVYTFYHRWPEIYLPNYGWIPIDPQAGDKPSPGDQAINIGHLPNRFLITTHSGGNSEYMGWYYNSYETYSTDPQIKVNIETFGEWEPIK
;
A
#
# COMPACT_ATOMS: atom_id res chain seq x y z
N MET A 1 -5.11 9.53 16.07
CA MET A 1 -4.71 9.70 14.65
C MET A 1 -5.03 8.38 13.96
N ARG A 2 -5.87 8.36 12.92
CA ARG A 2 -5.97 7.17 12.05
C ARG A 2 -4.92 7.35 10.97
N GLU A 3 -3.92 6.49 10.98
CA GLU A 3 -2.88 6.45 9.94
C GLU A 3 -3.44 5.61 8.78
N ASN A 4 -3.78 6.28 7.69
CA ASN A 4 -4.11 5.59 6.44
C ASN A 4 -2.80 5.45 5.67
N LEU A 5 -2.30 4.22 5.49
CA LEU A 5 -1.23 3.98 4.52
C LEU A 5 -1.81 3.32 3.28
N ILE A 6 -1.26 3.71 2.13
CA ILE A 6 -1.59 3.12 0.84
C ILE A 6 -0.38 2.30 0.35
N PRO A 7 -0.57 1.02 -0.03
CA PRO A 7 0.44 0.22 -0.71
C PRO A 7 0.42 0.45 -2.23
N ALA A 8 1.60 0.44 -2.85
CA ALA A 8 1.74 0.29 -4.30
C ALA A 8 2.17 -1.13 -4.65
N VAL A 9 1.45 -1.78 -5.57
CA VAL A 9 1.75 -3.16 -6.02
C VAL A 9 3.07 -3.27 -6.79
N TYR A 10 3.54 -2.19 -7.43
CA TYR A 10 4.70 -2.23 -8.33
C TYR A 10 6.07 -2.07 -7.64
N THR A 11 6.11 -1.77 -6.34
CA THR A 11 7.36 -1.61 -5.60
C THR A 11 7.26 -2.41 -4.31
N PHE A 12 8.02 -3.51 -4.21
CA PHE A 12 8.12 -4.39 -3.05
C PHE A 12 7.90 -3.64 -1.71
N TYR A 13 6.74 -3.83 -1.09
CA TYR A 13 6.42 -3.32 0.24
C TYR A 13 6.59 -1.80 0.47
N HIS A 14 6.51 -0.98 -0.58
CA HIS A 14 6.51 0.48 -0.41
C HIS A 14 5.15 0.97 0.09
N ARG A 15 5.19 1.85 1.08
CA ARG A 15 4.02 2.44 1.73
C ARG A 15 4.23 3.92 1.89
N TRP A 16 3.15 4.66 1.88
CA TRP A 16 3.15 6.06 2.26
C TRP A 16 1.89 6.40 3.05
N PRO A 17 1.96 7.35 3.99
CA PRO A 17 0.79 7.87 4.68
C PRO A 17 -0.06 8.79 3.82
N GLU A 18 -1.33 8.91 4.18
CA GLU A 18 -2.20 10.01 3.76
C GLU A 18 -2.49 10.95 4.93
N ILE A 19 -2.55 12.24 4.65
CA ILE A 19 -2.98 13.26 5.61
C ILE A 19 -4.31 13.85 5.15
N TYR A 20 -5.28 13.91 6.06
CA TYR A 20 -6.55 14.57 5.79
C TYR A 20 -6.41 16.09 5.95
N LEU A 21 -6.65 16.84 4.88
CA LEU A 21 -6.73 18.29 4.90
C LEU A 21 -8.21 18.73 4.80
N PRO A 22 -8.70 19.54 5.75
CA PRO A 22 -10.06 20.08 5.68
C PRO A 22 -10.31 20.78 4.33
N ASN A 23 -11.44 20.45 3.69
CA ASN A 23 -11.86 20.91 2.36
C ASN A 23 -11.08 20.35 1.15
N TYR A 24 -10.01 19.57 1.36
CA TYR A 24 -9.21 18.97 0.27
C TYR A 24 -9.23 17.44 0.27
N GLY A 25 -9.58 16.80 1.40
CA GLY A 25 -9.66 15.36 1.51
C GLY A 25 -8.35 14.70 1.95
N TRP A 26 -8.21 13.41 1.67
CA TRP A 26 -6.99 12.65 1.95
C TRP A 26 -5.94 12.94 0.87
N ILE A 27 -4.76 13.36 1.30
CA ILE A 27 -3.65 13.74 0.45
C ILE A 27 -2.50 12.75 0.68
N PRO A 28 -2.02 12.05 -0.36
CA PRO A 28 -0.89 11.14 -0.23
C PRO A 28 0.38 11.92 0.05
N ILE A 29 1.19 11.45 1.00
CA ILE A 29 2.48 12.05 1.36
C ILE A 29 3.49 10.92 1.38
N ASP A 30 4.49 10.96 0.48
CA ASP A 30 5.59 10.00 0.49
C ASP A 30 6.90 10.67 0.95
N PRO A 31 7.27 10.56 2.25
CA PRO A 31 8.50 11.15 2.78
C PRO A 31 9.77 10.49 2.23
N GLN A 32 9.68 9.22 1.82
CA GLN A 32 10.84 8.45 1.37
C GLN A 32 11.24 8.82 -0.06
N ALA A 33 10.28 9.26 -0.88
CA ALA A 33 10.55 9.76 -2.23
C ALA A 33 11.20 11.16 -2.26
N GLY A 34 11.46 11.76 -1.09
CA GLY A 34 12.02 13.11 -0.93
C GLY A 34 13.55 13.23 -1.02
N ASP A 35 14.30 12.14 -1.18
CA ASP A 35 15.77 12.22 -1.33
C ASP A 35 16.17 12.72 -2.73
N LYS A 36 16.00 14.03 -2.96
CA LYS A 36 16.23 14.67 -4.27
C LYS A 36 16.91 16.05 -4.12
N PRO A 37 17.69 16.50 -5.12
CA PRO A 37 18.51 17.71 -4.99
C PRO A 37 17.74 19.02 -4.95
N SER A 38 16.60 19.12 -5.64
CA SER A 38 15.84 20.36 -5.74
C SER A 38 14.62 20.36 -4.80
N PRO A 39 14.28 21.48 -4.14
CA PRO A 39 13.08 21.56 -3.30
C PRO A 39 11.79 21.25 -4.05
N GLY A 40 11.73 21.58 -5.35
CA GLY A 40 10.58 21.25 -6.20
C GLY A 40 10.40 19.75 -6.37
N ASP A 41 11.49 19.02 -6.62
CA ASP A 41 11.45 17.57 -6.77
C ASP A 41 11.16 16.85 -5.45
N GLN A 42 11.54 17.44 -4.31
CA GLN A 42 11.16 16.95 -2.99
C GLN A 42 9.64 17.12 -2.78
N ALA A 43 9.12 18.31 -3.09
CA ALA A 43 7.72 18.67 -2.90
C ALA A 43 6.76 17.90 -3.83
N ILE A 44 7.22 17.42 -5.00
CA ILE A 44 6.37 16.68 -5.94
C ILE A 44 5.85 15.34 -5.39
N ASN A 45 6.31 14.89 -4.22
CA ASN A 45 5.78 13.68 -3.59
C ASN A 45 4.68 13.97 -2.55
N ILE A 46 4.29 15.25 -2.42
CA ILE A 46 3.17 15.72 -1.60
C ILE A 46 1.96 15.89 -2.52
N GLY A 47 0.91 15.11 -2.27
CA GLY A 47 -0.35 15.17 -3.01
C GLY A 47 -0.27 14.69 -4.46
N HIS A 48 0.86 14.07 -4.85
CA HIS A 48 1.06 13.56 -6.19
C HIS A 48 1.58 12.13 -6.13
N LEU A 49 0.92 11.29 -6.94
CA LEU A 49 1.31 9.90 -7.18
C LEU A 49 1.58 9.75 -8.68
N PRO A 50 2.77 9.28 -9.07
CA PRO A 50 3.06 8.97 -10.46
C PRO A 50 2.07 7.94 -11.03
N ASN A 51 1.72 8.09 -12.32
CA ASN A 51 0.84 7.16 -13.05
C ASN A 51 1.54 5.82 -13.38
N ARG A 52 2.05 5.16 -12.34
CA ARG A 52 2.70 3.84 -12.36
C ARG A 52 2.20 2.95 -11.24
N PHE A 53 1.43 3.51 -10.31
CA PHE A 53 0.94 2.80 -9.15
C PHE A 53 -0.47 2.29 -9.40
N LEU A 54 -0.65 0.98 -9.23
CA LEU A 54 -1.95 0.37 -9.02
C LEU A 54 -2.14 0.20 -7.52
N ILE A 55 -3.17 0.87 -6.99
CA ILE A 55 -3.54 0.86 -5.57
C ILE A 55 -4.76 -0.02 -5.42
N THR A 56 -4.64 -1.09 -4.65
CA THR A 56 -5.70 -2.11 -4.52
C THR A 56 -6.34 -2.14 -3.13
N THR A 57 -5.68 -1.55 -2.13
CA THR A 57 -6.07 -1.66 -0.72
C THR A 57 -5.80 -0.37 0.02
N HIS A 58 -6.65 0.01 0.97
CA HIS A 58 -6.40 1.09 1.92
C HIS A 58 -6.22 0.47 3.31
N SER A 59 -4.98 0.35 3.81
CA SER A 59 -4.68 -0.11 5.17
C SER A 59 -3.19 -0.03 5.46
N GLY A 60 -2.82 0.55 6.61
CA GLY A 60 -1.44 0.67 7.07
C GLY A 60 -0.82 -0.56 7.71
N GLY A 61 -1.52 -1.69 7.66
CA GLY A 61 -1.22 -2.84 8.51
C GLY A 61 -1.90 -2.73 9.86
N ASN A 62 -1.72 -3.77 10.69
CA ASN A 62 -2.49 -3.99 11.93
C ASN A 62 -4.01 -4.17 11.70
N SER A 63 -4.40 -4.64 10.51
CA SER A 63 -5.77 -5.11 10.27
C SER A 63 -6.01 -6.40 11.07
N GLU A 64 -7.15 -6.52 11.74
CA GLU A 64 -7.54 -7.77 12.41
C GLU A 64 -7.77 -8.92 11.41
N TYR A 65 -8.06 -8.59 10.14
CA TYR A 65 -8.35 -9.56 9.08
C TYR A 65 -7.19 -9.75 8.10
N MET A 66 -6.32 -8.76 7.92
CA MET A 66 -5.23 -8.82 6.93
C MET A 66 -3.84 -8.68 7.55
N GLY A 67 -3.75 -8.44 8.87
CA GLY A 67 -2.48 -8.18 9.55
C GLY A 67 -1.71 -7.06 8.87
N TRP A 68 -0.48 -7.37 8.45
CA TRP A 68 0.42 -6.50 7.70
C TRP A 68 0.39 -6.74 6.18
N TYR A 69 -0.48 -7.64 5.71
CA TYR A 69 -0.64 -7.95 4.29
C TYR A 69 -1.73 -7.06 3.67
N TYR A 70 -1.74 -6.99 2.34
CA TYR A 70 -2.60 -6.05 1.60
C TYR A 70 -3.72 -6.71 0.81
N ASN A 71 -3.46 -7.89 0.24
CA ASN A 71 -4.40 -8.53 -0.68
C ASN A 71 -4.79 -9.96 -0.26
N SER A 72 -4.01 -10.59 0.62
CA SER A 72 -4.30 -11.94 1.11
C SER A 72 -3.65 -12.13 2.48
N TYR A 73 -4.32 -12.89 3.35
CA TYR A 73 -3.82 -13.22 4.69
C TYR A 73 -4.42 -14.55 5.14
N GLU A 74 -3.58 -15.58 5.19
CA GLU A 74 -4.02 -16.93 5.43
C GLU A 74 -3.48 -17.49 6.74
N THR A 75 -4.37 -18.08 7.53
CA THR A 75 -4.03 -18.80 8.76
C THR A 75 -4.51 -20.25 8.66
N TYR A 76 -3.66 -21.22 8.94
CA TYR A 76 -4.00 -22.64 8.88
C TYR A 76 -3.61 -23.37 10.16
N SER A 77 -4.41 -24.36 10.54
CA SER A 77 -4.12 -25.31 11.60
C SER A 77 -4.38 -26.72 11.05
N THR A 78 -3.48 -27.67 11.33
CA THR A 78 -3.56 -29.02 10.79
C THR A 78 -3.24 -30.03 11.88
N ASP A 79 -3.94 -31.16 11.84
CA ASP A 79 -3.65 -32.36 12.63
C ASP A 79 -4.03 -33.56 11.74
N PRO A 80 -3.07 -34.40 11.28
CA PRO A 80 -1.63 -34.49 11.60
C PRO A 80 -0.73 -33.51 10.81
N GLN A 81 0.60 -33.69 10.88
CA GLN A 81 1.59 -32.88 10.15
C GLN A 81 1.47 -33.09 8.63
N ILE A 82 1.24 -31.99 7.90
CA ILE A 82 1.16 -31.97 6.43
C ILE A 82 2.03 -30.84 5.86
N LYS A 83 2.31 -30.90 4.56
CA LYS A 83 2.91 -29.79 3.81
C LYS A 83 1.81 -28.92 3.23
N VAL A 84 1.74 -27.65 3.65
CA VAL A 84 0.85 -26.64 3.08
C VAL A 84 1.68 -25.73 2.18
N ASN A 85 1.25 -25.56 0.92
CA ASN A 85 1.80 -24.56 0.01
C ASN A 85 0.71 -23.53 -0.26
N ILE A 86 1.04 -22.26 -0.09
CA ILE A 86 0.11 -21.14 -0.33
C ILE A 86 0.71 -20.31 -1.44
N GLU A 87 -0.07 -20.10 -2.49
CA GLU A 87 0.28 -19.22 -3.59
C GLU A 87 -0.82 -18.17 -3.74
N THR A 88 -0.42 -16.91 -3.71
CA THR A 88 -1.32 -15.76 -3.88
C THR A 88 -0.93 -15.03 -5.16
N PHE A 89 -1.87 -14.89 -6.08
CA PHE A 89 -1.69 -14.09 -7.29
C PHE A 89 -2.89 -13.15 -7.48
N GLY A 90 -2.64 -12.01 -8.13
CA GLY A 90 -3.64 -11.05 -8.54
C GLY A 90 -3.42 -10.69 -10.00
N GLU A 91 -4.44 -10.88 -10.82
CA GLU A 91 -4.42 -10.56 -12.25
C GLU A 91 -5.27 -9.33 -12.50
N TRP A 92 -4.73 -8.41 -13.30
CA TRP A 92 -5.38 -7.15 -13.64
C TRP A 92 -5.28 -6.94 -15.14
N GLU A 93 -6.43 -6.68 -15.77
CA GLU A 93 -6.50 -6.32 -17.18
C GLU A 93 -7.30 -5.01 -17.35
N PRO A 94 -6.92 -4.15 -18.30
CA PRO A 94 -7.74 -3.00 -18.65
C PRO A 94 -9.11 -3.42 -19.16
N ILE A 95 -10.16 -2.72 -18.73
CA ILE A 95 -11.51 -2.89 -19.29
C ILE A 95 -11.53 -2.32 -20.71
N LYS A 96 -12.07 -3.07 -21.66
CA LYS A 96 -12.22 -2.67 -23.07
C LYS A 96 -13.37 -1.71 -23.29
#